data_AF-A0A8K0J255-F1
#
_entry.id   AF-A0A8K0J255-F1
#
_cell.length_a   1.000
_cell.length_b   1.000
_cell.length_c   1.000
_cell.angle_alpha   90.00
_cell.angle_beta   90.00
_cell.angle_gamma   90.00
#
_symmetry.space_group_name_H-M   'P 1'
#
loop_
_entity.id
_entity.type
_entity.pdbx_description
1 polymer ?
#
loop_
_entity_poly.entity_id
_entity_poly.type
_entity_poly.pdbx_seq_one_letter_code
_entity_poly.pdbx_strand_id
1 'polypeptide(L)'
;MKLQLYTSTLLAAACAAVPFNLRIGGGTTTTFADDPKKHIPEVNHLLWEISLEDFIAHKTARDPYYLDWTSDGCTYVIDNPLHFHYTPACNRHDFAYQNFRLEGRFNIPNKDSIDSKFEDDLMYVCDQQHGIKRRVCKALARIYWVAVSTFGGPDASENPNQKPGRRSIESKAPRVKELNATFEALLTEYENGVREGQALGHLPPLPEGVRAGLEPLRLKIAALAEQE
;
A
#
# COMPACT_ATOMS: atom_id res chain seq x y z
N MET A 1 26.03 64.03 7.97
CA MET A 1 27.18 64.13 8.88
C MET A 1 26.69 64.21 10.31
N LYS A 2 26.82 63.12 11.09
CA LYS A 2 27.21 63.09 12.51
C LYS A 2 27.06 61.65 13.02
N LEU A 3 28.19 60.97 13.00
CA LEU A 3 28.46 59.67 13.62
C LEU A 3 28.61 59.91 15.13
N GLN A 4 27.83 59.24 15.97
CA GLN A 4 28.07 59.23 17.43
C GLN A 4 28.57 57.85 17.85
N LEU A 5 29.84 57.83 18.25
CA LEU A 5 30.51 56.74 18.95
C LEU A 5 29.97 56.65 20.38
N TYR A 6 29.60 55.45 20.83
CA TYR A 6 29.38 55.14 22.23
C TYR A 6 30.40 54.09 22.67
N THR A 7 31.20 54.48 23.65
CA THR A 7 32.27 53.70 24.29
C THR A 7 31.69 52.63 25.22
N SER A 8 32.11 51.39 25.03
CA SER A 8 31.76 50.25 25.89
C SER A 8 32.54 50.28 27.21
N THR A 9 31.84 50.34 28.34
CA THR A 9 32.36 49.97 29.66
C THR A 9 31.77 48.61 30.08
N LEU A 10 32.61 47.58 30.11
CA LEU A 10 32.27 46.26 30.64
C LEU A 10 32.34 46.30 32.19
N LEU A 11 31.20 46.17 32.86
CA LEU A 11 31.13 45.84 34.28
C LEU A 11 31.03 44.31 34.43
N ALA A 12 32.07 43.69 34.97
CA ALA A 12 32.04 42.27 35.33
C ALA A 12 31.28 42.09 36.65
N ALA A 13 30.06 41.55 36.59
CA ALA A 13 29.32 41.10 37.78
C ALA A 13 29.60 39.61 38.03
N ALA A 14 30.38 39.32 39.07
CA ALA A 14 30.55 37.97 39.58
C ALA A 14 29.26 37.52 40.30
N CYS A 15 28.47 36.65 39.67
CA CYS A 15 27.38 35.95 40.34
C CYS A 15 27.91 34.64 40.95
N ALA A 16 27.82 34.54 42.28
CA ALA A 16 28.13 33.33 43.02
C ALA A 16 27.16 32.19 42.62
N ALA A 17 27.72 31.03 42.28
CA ALA A 17 26.95 29.83 42.00
C ALA A 17 26.40 29.26 43.33
N VAL A 18 25.09 29.33 43.52
CA VAL A 18 24.40 28.54 44.55
C VAL A 18 24.12 27.16 43.93
N PRO A 19 24.49 26.04 44.58
CA PRO A 19 24.18 24.72 44.05
C PRO A 19 22.67 24.49 44.13
N PHE A 20 21.98 24.66 43.02
CA PHE A 20 20.61 24.24 42.85
C PHE A 20 20.62 22.71 42.77
N ASN A 21 20.28 22.02 43.86
CA ASN A 21 19.99 20.60 43.83
C ASN A 21 18.68 20.39 43.06
N LEU A 22 18.76 20.44 41.72
CA LEU A 22 17.68 19.99 40.87
C LEU A 22 17.65 18.47 40.97
N ARG A 23 16.76 17.94 41.80
CA ARG A 23 16.26 16.57 41.66
C ARG A 23 15.58 16.50 40.29
N ILE A 24 16.35 16.13 39.27
CA ILE A 24 15.80 15.58 38.04
C ILE A 24 15.22 14.23 38.46
N GLY A 25 13.94 14.22 38.79
CA GLY A 25 13.17 13.00 38.77
C GLY A 25 13.33 12.42 37.39
N GLY A 26 14.11 11.34 37.26
CA GLY A 26 14.18 10.52 36.06
C GLY A 26 12.82 9.87 35.84
N GLY A 27 11.87 10.66 35.34
CA GLY A 27 10.70 10.13 34.66
C GLY A 27 11.21 9.58 33.34
N THR A 28 11.57 8.30 33.34
CA THR A 28 11.51 7.52 32.11
C THR A 28 10.08 7.67 31.59
N THR A 29 9.87 8.55 30.61
CA THR A 29 8.75 8.40 29.68
C THR A 29 9.08 7.16 28.86
N THR A 30 8.94 5.99 29.47
CA THR A 30 8.60 4.78 28.73
C THR A 30 7.23 5.07 28.14
N THR A 31 7.22 5.63 26.92
CA THR A 31 6.18 5.24 25.98
C THR A 31 6.34 3.74 25.86
N PHE A 32 5.55 2.99 26.63
CA PHE A 32 5.34 1.58 26.31
C PHE A 32 4.77 1.62 24.89
N ALA A 33 5.58 1.31 23.88
CA ALA A 33 5.05 1.08 22.56
C ALA A 33 4.01 -0.02 22.74
N ASP A 34 2.74 0.32 22.51
CA ASP A 34 1.66 -0.64 22.63
C ASP A 34 1.99 -1.84 21.76
N ASP A 35 1.92 -3.05 22.35
CA ASP A 35 2.23 -4.29 21.64
C ASP A 35 1.27 -4.43 20.45
N PRO A 36 1.75 -4.37 19.19
CA PRO A 36 0.89 -4.40 18.02
C PRO A 36 -0.03 -5.61 17.98
N LYS A 37 0.38 -6.74 18.57
CA LYS A 37 -0.42 -7.97 18.61
C LYS A 37 -1.73 -7.82 19.38
N LYS A 38 -1.83 -6.86 20.30
CA LYS A 38 -3.09 -6.56 21.01
C LYS A 38 -4.15 -6.01 20.07
N HIS A 39 -3.76 -5.46 18.92
CA HIS A 39 -4.66 -4.81 17.97
C HIS A 39 -5.11 -5.74 16.84
N ILE A 40 -4.67 -7.01 16.81
CA ILE A 40 -5.07 -8.01 15.81
C ILE A 40 -6.58 -8.09 15.60
N PRO A 41 -7.44 -8.10 16.66
CA PRO A 41 -8.89 -8.13 16.46
C PRO A 41 -9.40 -6.93 15.69
N GLU A 42 -8.88 -5.74 16.00
CA GLU A 42 -9.29 -4.48 15.36
C GLU A 42 -8.82 -4.42 13.89
N VAL A 43 -7.57 -4.80 13.63
CA VAL A 43 -7.03 -4.88 12.26
C VAL A 43 -7.83 -5.87 11.42
N ASN A 44 -8.21 -7.02 12.00
CA ASN A 44 -9.03 -8.00 11.31
C ASN A 44 -10.45 -7.48 11.05
N HIS A 45 -11.07 -6.79 12.00
CA HIS A 45 -12.39 -6.18 11.83
C HIS A 45 -12.39 -5.18 10.66
N LEU A 46 -11.44 -4.23 10.69
CA LEU A 46 -11.30 -3.18 9.67
C LEU A 46 -10.98 -3.74 8.27
N LEU A 47 -10.27 -4.88 8.21
CA LEU A 47 -9.90 -5.51 6.95
C LEU A 47 -11.00 -6.40 6.38
N TRP A 48 -11.64 -7.24 7.21
CA TRP A 48 -12.47 -8.35 6.75
C TRP A 48 -13.96 -8.15 6.92
N GLU A 49 -14.38 -7.43 7.96
CA GLU A 49 -15.75 -7.47 8.45
C GLU A 49 -16.57 -6.25 8.02
N ILE A 50 -15.91 -5.14 7.71
CA ILE A 50 -16.57 -3.89 7.32
C ILE A 50 -16.53 -3.64 5.81
N SER A 51 -17.46 -2.78 5.37
CA SER A 51 -17.49 -2.31 3.99
C SER A 51 -16.22 -1.50 3.64
N LEU A 52 -15.95 -1.36 2.34
CA LEU A 52 -14.84 -0.52 1.90
C LEU A 52 -15.08 0.94 2.27
N GLU A 53 -16.33 1.40 2.21
CA GLU A 53 -16.76 2.74 2.63
C GLU A 53 -16.46 3.00 4.10
N ASP A 54 -16.88 2.09 4.99
CA ASP A 54 -16.66 2.23 6.43
C ASP A 54 -15.16 2.22 6.73
N PHE A 55 -14.39 1.37 6.06
CA PHE A 55 -12.94 1.37 6.18
C PHE A 55 -12.33 2.74 5.82
N ILE A 56 -12.81 3.36 4.75
CA ILE A 56 -12.34 4.69 4.35
C ILE A 56 -12.73 5.75 5.37
N ALA A 57 -13.92 5.67 5.97
CA ALA A 57 -14.29 6.56 7.07
C ALA A 57 -13.32 6.45 8.25
N HIS A 58 -12.96 5.24 8.66
CA HIS A 58 -11.94 4.99 9.70
C HIS A 58 -10.56 5.52 9.30
N LYS A 59 -10.12 5.26 8.06
CA LYS A 59 -8.84 5.78 7.56
C LYS A 59 -8.79 7.30 7.55
N THR A 60 -9.85 7.96 7.11
CA THR A 60 -9.95 9.43 7.08
C THR A 60 -9.92 10.01 8.49
N ALA A 61 -10.60 9.35 9.44
CA ALA A 61 -10.58 9.74 10.85
C ALA A 61 -9.26 9.37 11.56
N ARG A 62 -8.45 8.47 10.98
CA ARG A 62 -7.32 7.79 11.64
C ARG A 62 -7.75 7.16 12.96
N ASP A 63 -8.87 6.44 12.92
CA ASP A 63 -9.50 5.85 14.10
C ASP A 63 -9.53 4.31 13.99
N PRO A 64 -8.87 3.57 14.89
CA PRO A 64 -8.10 4.06 16.03
C PRO A 64 -6.71 4.58 15.67
N TYR A 65 -6.25 5.61 16.40
CA TYR A 65 -5.00 6.33 16.12
C TYR A 65 -3.73 5.50 16.30
N TYR A 66 -3.81 4.39 17.03
CA TYR A 66 -2.67 3.52 17.32
C TYR A 66 -2.32 2.55 16.18
N LEU A 67 -3.19 2.43 15.17
CA LEU A 67 -2.91 1.61 13.98
C LEU A 67 -2.11 2.40 12.94
N ASP A 68 -1.36 1.68 12.11
CA ASP A 68 -0.66 2.29 10.98
C ASP A 68 -1.64 2.55 9.83
N TRP A 69 -1.98 3.83 9.62
CA TRP A 69 -2.83 4.29 8.54
C TRP A 69 -2.06 4.82 7.33
N THR A 70 -0.73 4.66 7.31
CA THR A 70 0.13 5.09 6.20
C THR A 70 -0.24 4.33 4.93
N SER A 71 -0.30 5.04 3.81
CA SER A 71 -0.57 4.45 2.50
C SER A 71 -0.04 5.38 1.43
N ASP A 72 0.58 4.81 0.40
CA ASP A 72 0.94 5.51 -0.83
C ASP A 72 -0.11 5.32 -1.94
N GLY A 73 -1.19 4.61 -1.62
CA GLY A 73 -2.31 4.34 -2.51
C GLY A 73 -1.91 3.37 -3.59
N CYS A 74 -2.25 3.67 -4.84
CA CYS A 74 -1.96 2.76 -5.96
C CYS A 74 -0.63 3.10 -6.66
N THR A 75 0.22 3.94 -6.06
CA THR A 75 1.39 4.56 -6.72
C THR A 75 2.39 3.54 -7.28
N TYR A 76 2.53 2.37 -6.64
CA TYR A 76 3.54 1.38 -7.03
C TYR A 76 3.00 0.17 -7.81
N VAL A 77 1.70 0.07 -8.08
CA VAL A 77 1.13 -1.14 -8.68
C VAL A 77 1.35 -1.12 -10.19
N ILE A 78 0.60 -0.29 -10.91
CA ILE A 78 0.63 -0.08 -12.37
C ILE A 78 -0.17 1.17 -12.72
N ASP A 79 -0.02 1.64 -13.95
CA ASP A 79 -0.83 2.72 -14.49
C ASP A 79 -2.32 2.35 -14.57
N ASN A 80 -3.16 3.34 -14.27
CA ASN A 80 -4.62 3.28 -14.40
C ASN A 80 -5.08 4.31 -15.44
N PRO A 81 -4.88 4.04 -16.74
CA PRO A 81 -5.08 5.04 -17.80
C PRO A 81 -6.56 5.44 -17.98
N LEU A 82 -7.49 4.65 -17.43
CA LEU A 82 -8.93 4.94 -17.44
C LEU A 82 -9.43 5.55 -16.12
N HIS A 83 -8.52 5.81 -15.17
CA HIS A 83 -8.79 6.48 -13.90
C HIS A 83 -9.92 5.85 -13.07
N PHE A 84 -10.02 4.52 -13.05
CA PHE A 84 -10.93 3.84 -12.13
C PHE A 84 -10.57 4.18 -10.68
N HIS A 85 -11.55 4.35 -9.80
CA HIS A 85 -11.30 4.82 -8.43
C HIS A 85 -10.81 3.71 -7.50
N TYR A 86 -9.62 3.16 -7.76
CA TYR A 86 -9.03 2.06 -7.00
C TYR A 86 -8.32 2.50 -5.70
N THR A 87 -8.13 3.80 -5.50
CA THR A 87 -7.46 4.33 -4.30
C THR A 87 -8.05 3.81 -2.98
N PRO A 88 -9.37 3.68 -2.81
CA PRO A 88 -9.94 3.04 -1.61
C PRO A 88 -9.45 1.61 -1.37
N ALA A 89 -9.42 0.77 -2.41
CA ALA A 89 -8.94 -0.60 -2.32
C ALA A 89 -7.44 -0.64 -1.96
N CYS A 90 -6.62 0.18 -2.64
CA CYS A 90 -5.19 0.26 -2.38
C CYS A 90 -4.91 0.73 -0.93
N ASN A 91 -5.69 1.68 -0.43
CA ASN A 91 -5.58 2.14 0.96
C ASN A 91 -5.81 1.03 1.99
N ARG A 92 -6.75 0.11 1.73
CA ARG A 92 -7.02 -1.03 2.63
C ARG A 92 -5.97 -2.12 2.51
N HIS A 93 -5.46 -2.34 1.31
CA HIS A 93 -4.34 -3.24 1.05
C HIS A 93 -3.07 -2.80 1.80
N ASP A 94 -2.70 -1.51 1.69
CA ASP A 94 -1.56 -0.93 2.40
C ASP A 94 -1.71 -1.04 3.92
N PHE A 95 -2.89 -0.69 4.44
CA PHE A 95 -3.20 -0.81 5.86
C PHE A 95 -2.95 -2.24 6.37
N ALA A 96 -3.44 -3.25 5.63
CA ALA A 96 -3.23 -4.64 6.01
C ALA A 96 -1.75 -5.03 5.97
N TYR A 97 -1.04 -4.66 4.91
CA TYR A 97 0.38 -4.94 4.74
C TYR A 97 1.23 -4.39 5.89
N GLN A 98 1.00 -3.13 6.28
CA GLN A 98 1.77 -2.49 7.34
C GLN A 98 1.43 -3.06 8.72
N ASN A 99 0.15 -3.19 9.05
CA ASN A 99 -0.24 -3.68 10.37
C ASN A 99 0.12 -5.16 10.58
N PHE A 100 -0.02 -6.01 9.57
CA PHE A 100 0.42 -7.42 9.69
C PHE A 100 1.94 -7.55 9.88
N ARG A 101 2.74 -6.63 9.32
CA ARG A 101 4.19 -6.57 9.58
C ARG A 101 4.48 -6.16 11.01
N LEU A 102 3.81 -5.13 11.51
CA LEU A 102 3.94 -4.66 12.91
C LEU A 102 3.53 -5.76 13.91
N GLU A 103 2.48 -6.50 13.61
CA GLU A 103 1.99 -7.63 14.40
C GLU A 103 2.89 -8.88 14.30
N GLY A 104 3.86 -8.87 13.38
CA GLY A 104 4.79 -9.99 13.17
C GLY A 104 4.14 -11.23 12.55
N ARG A 105 3.05 -11.06 11.80
CA ARG A 105 2.31 -12.15 11.13
C ARG A 105 2.22 -11.98 9.62
N PHE A 106 3.06 -11.15 9.01
CA PHE A 106 3.14 -11.00 7.56
C PHE A 106 3.86 -12.19 6.90
N ASN A 107 3.13 -13.29 6.73
CA ASN A 107 3.56 -14.53 6.09
C ASN A 107 2.83 -14.75 4.75
N ILE A 108 3.24 -15.75 3.96
CA ILE A 108 2.66 -16.01 2.64
C ILE A 108 1.13 -16.22 2.68
N PRO A 109 0.57 -17.10 3.54
CA PRO A 109 -0.89 -17.29 3.59
C PRO A 109 -1.67 -16.01 3.93
N ASN A 110 -1.16 -15.20 4.87
CA ASN A 110 -1.80 -13.94 5.24
C ASN A 110 -1.70 -12.91 4.11
N LYS A 111 -0.53 -12.80 3.47
CA LYS A 111 -0.36 -11.96 2.27
C LYS A 111 -1.35 -12.35 1.18
N ASP A 112 -1.51 -13.64 0.92
CA ASP A 112 -2.42 -14.14 -0.11
C ASP A 112 -3.87 -13.82 0.20
N SER A 113 -4.26 -13.96 1.47
CA SER A 113 -5.58 -13.54 1.93
C SER A 113 -5.77 -12.05 1.70
N ILE A 114 -4.79 -11.21 2.09
CA ILE A 114 -4.85 -9.74 1.92
C ILE A 114 -4.95 -9.36 0.44
N ASP A 115 -4.18 -10.01 -0.44
CA ASP A 115 -4.25 -9.76 -1.88
C ASP A 115 -5.61 -10.16 -2.45
N SER A 116 -6.19 -11.28 -2.01
CA SER A 116 -7.56 -11.65 -2.37
C SER A 116 -8.59 -10.62 -1.90
N LYS A 117 -8.44 -10.07 -0.68
CA LYS A 117 -9.30 -8.98 -0.19
C LYS A 117 -9.23 -7.74 -1.06
N PHE A 118 -8.02 -7.43 -1.53
CA PHE A 118 -7.79 -6.32 -2.43
C PHE A 118 -8.46 -6.55 -3.79
N GLU A 119 -8.43 -7.76 -4.33
CA GLU A 119 -9.24 -8.10 -5.50
C GLU A 119 -10.74 -7.85 -5.23
N ASP A 120 -11.28 -8.33 -4.11
CA ASP A 120 -12.69 -8.13 -3.76
C ASP A 120 -13.06 -6.63 -3.71
N ASP A 121 -12.19 -5.79 -3.17
CA ASP A 121 -12.39 -4.33 -3.13
C ASP A 121 -12.35 -3.66 -4.49
N LEU A 122 -11.40 -4.06 -5.34
CA LEU A 122 -11.35 -3.57 -6.71
C LEU A 122 -12.61 -3.99 -7.47
N MET A 123 -13.08 -5.23 -7.27
CA MET A 123 -14.28 -5.74 -7.89
C MET A 123 -15.53 -5.00 -7.41
N TYR A 124 -15.59 -4.68 -6.11
CA TYR A 124 -16.63 -3.83 -5.53
C TYR A 124 -16.67 -2.42 -6.19
N VAL A 125 -15.52 -1.77 -6.36
CA VAL A 125 -15.41 -0.49 -7.11
C VAL A 125 -15.92 -0.65 -8.53
N CYS A 126 -15.61 -1.78 -9.18
CA CYS A 126 -16.03 -2.04 -10.55
C CYS A 126 -17.52 -2.32 -10.68
N ASP A 127 -18.17 -2.88 -9.67
CA ASP A 127 -19.61 -3.11 -9.67
C ASP A 127 -20.43 -1.81 -9.69
N GLN A 128 -19.83 -0.69 -9.28
CA GLN A 128 -20.43 0.65 -9.42
C GLN A 128 -20.40 1.20 -10.86
N GLN A 129 -19.64 0.57 -11.77
CA GLN A 129 -19.64 0.92 -13.19
C GLN A 129 -20.74 0.16 -13.94
N HIS A 130 -21.01 0.53 -15.20
CA HIS A 130 -22.02 -0.15 -16.03
C HIS A 130 -21.48 -0.56 -17.40
N GLY A 131 -22.14 -1.54 -18.03
CA GLY A 131 -21.84 -1.99 -19.39
C GLY A 131 -20.36 -2.34 -19.61
N ILE A 132 -19.82 -1.89 -20.75
CA ILE A 132 -18.42 -2.17 -21.13
C ILE A 132 -17.41 -1.61 -20.12
N LYS A 133 -17.72 -0.48 -19.47
CA LYS A 133 -16.85 0.13 -18.47
C LYS A 133 -16.69 -0.78 -17.24
N ARG A 134 -17.75 -1.48 -16.81
CA ARG A 134 -17.68 -2.50 -15.74
C ARG A 134 -16.76 -3.64 -16.12
N ARG A 135 -16.90 -4.19 -17.33
CA ARG A 135 -16.05 -5.29 -17.80
C ARG A 135 -14.58 -4.90 -17.85
N VAL A 136 -14.27 -3.74 -18.44
CA VAL A 136 -12.90 -3.22 -18.52
C VAL A 136 -12.31 -2.95 -17.14
N CYS A 137 -13.12 -2.39 -16.23
CA CYS A 137 -12.72 -2.21 -14.83
C CYS A 137 -12.33 -3.56 -14.21
N LYS A 138 -13.21 -4.58 -14.27
CA LYS A 138 -12.94 -5.89 -13.67
C LYS A 138 -11.70 -6.58 -14.25
N ALA A 139 -11.48 -6.47 -15.55
CA ALA A 139 -10.26 -6.99 -16.18
C ALA A 139 -9.01 -6.28 -15.63
N LEU A 140 -9.03 -4.95 -15.52
CA LEU A 140 -7.93 -4.19 -14.93
C LEU A 140 -7.76 -4.49 -13.43
N ALA A 141 -8.84 -4.64 -12.68
CA ALA A 141 -8.81 -4.99 -11.25
C ALA A 141 -8.04 -6.31 -11.00
N ARG A 142 -8.32 -7.32 -11.82
CA ARG A 142 -7.59 -8.60 -11.73
C ARG A 142 -6.13 -8.48 -12.15
N ILE A 143 -5.81 -7.60 -13.10
CA ILE A 143 -4.43 -7.28 -13.45
C ILE A 143 -3.68 -6.68 -12.26
N TYR A 144 -4.32 -5.76 -11.50
CA TYR A 144 -3.79 -5.24 -10.23
C TYR A 144 -3.54 -6.35 -9.21
N TRP A 145 -4.50 -7.27 -9.06
CA TRP A 145 -4.35 -8.44 -8.17
C TRP A 145 -3.16 -9.33 -8.56
N VAL A 146 -2.99 -9.64 -9.84
CA VAL A 146 -1.83 -10.41 -10.33
C VAL A 146 -0.52 -9.67 -10.01
N ALA A 147 -0.49 -8.35 -10.18
CA ALA A 147 0.70 -7.54 -9.89
C ALA A 147 1.11 -7.64 -8.41
N VAL A 148 0.19 -7.42 -7.46
CA VAL A 148 0.51 -7.50 -6.03
C VAL A 148 0.78 -8.93 -5.57
N SER A 149 0.13 -9.93 -6.18
CA SER A 149 0.40 -11.35 -5.92
C SER A 149 1.81 -11.74 -6.32
N THR A 150 2.30 -11.19 -7.43
CA THR A 150 3.63 -11.49 -7.99
C THR A 150 4.74 -10.70 -7.28
N PHE A 151 4.58 -9.39 -7.13
CA PHE A 151 5.64 -8.47 -6.73
C PHE A 151 5.48 -7.88 -5.33
N GLY A 152 4.25 -7.82 -4.82
CA GLY A 152 3.97 -7.28 -3.49
C GLY A 152 4.66 -8.10 -2.41
N GLY A 153 4.98 -7.44 -1.29
CA GLY A 153 5.41 -8.10 -0.05
C GLY A 153 6.52 -9.15 -0.22
N PRO A 154 7.66 -8.82 -0.87
CA PRO A 154 8.75 -9.77 -1.06
C PRO A 154 9.37 -10.24 0.26
N ASP A 155 9.09 -9.52 1.35
CA ASP A 155 9.47 -9.80 2.73
C ASP A 155 8.52 -10.76 3.47
N ALA A 156 7.38 -11.14 2.88
CA ALA A 156 6.45 -12.07 3.52
C ALA A 156 7.12 -13.42 3.80
N SER A 157 7.11 -13.84 5.08
CA SER A 157 7.82 -15.05 5.52
C SER A 157 7.17 -16.34 5.02
N GLU A 158 8.01 -17.32 4.67
CA GLU A 158 7.57 -18.68 4.34
C GLU A 158 7.13 -19.45 5.60
N ASN A 159 7.75 -19.15 6.74
CA ASN A 159 7.45 -19.76 8.02
C ASN A 159 6.79 -18.74 8.96
N PRO A 160 5.58 -19.02 9.51
CA PRO A 160 4.86 -18.11 10.40
C PRO A 160 5.59 -17.84 11.72
N ASN A 161 6.59 -18.66 12.09
CA ASN A 161 7.43 -18.48 13.27
C ASN A 161 8.77 -17.77 12.96
N GLN A 162 9.03 -17.44 11.69
CA GLN A 162 10.23 -16.74 11.26
C GLN A 162 9.90 -15.28 10.94
N LYS A 163 10.81 -14.37 11.32
CA LYS A 163 10.67 -12.95 10.98
C LYS A 163 10.58 -12.76 9.46
N PRO A 164 9.85 -11.73 8.98
CA PRO A 164 9.82 -11.34 7.57
C PRO A 164 11.23 -11.31 6.98
N GLY A 165 11.40 -11.94 5.82
CA GLY A 165 12.66 -12.13 5.14
C GLY A 165 12.41 -12.25 3.65
N ARG A 166 13.38 -11.84 2.83
CA ARG A 166 13.21 -11.86 1.37
C ARG A 166 13.00 -13.31 0.90
N ARG A 167 11.86 -13.57 0.28
CA ARG A 167 11.52 -14.88 -0.31
C ARG A 167 12.50 -15.24 -1.43
N SER A 168 12.86 -16.51 -1.57
CA SER A 168 13.70 -16.96 -2.69
C SER A 168 12.92 -16.88 -4.02
N ILE A 169 13.65 -16.78 -5.13
CA ILE A 169 13.04 -16.77 -6.48
C ILE A 169 12.46 -18.16 -6.78
N GLU A 170 13.18 -19.22 -6.43
CA GLU A 170 12.78 -20.62 -6.64
C GLU A 170 11.44 -20.96 -5.96
N SER A 171 11.19 -20.45 -4.75
CA SER A 171 9.89 -20.70 -4.06
C SER A 171 8.71 -19.92 -4.67
N LYS A 172 8.97 -18.92 -5.51
CA LYS A 172 7.93 -18.13 -6.21
C LYS A 172 7.60 -18.69 -7.60
N ALA A 173 8.56 -19.29 -8.29
CA ALA A 173 8.46 -19.62 -9.72
C ALA A 173 7.17 -20.38 -10.12
N PRO A 174 6.72 -21.45 -9.40
CA PRO A 174 5.52 -22.18 -9.78
C PRO A 174 4.25 -21.32 -9.80
N ARG A 175 4.09 -20.47 -8.76
CA ARG A 175 2.94 -19.56 -8.67
C ARG A 175 3.01 -18.45 -9.71
N VAL A 176 4.20 -17.91 -9.98
CA VAL A 176 4.37 -16.86 -10.98
C VAL A 176 4.07 -17.40 -12.38
N LYS A 177 4.38 -18.67 -12.67
CA LYS A 177 4.03 -19.33 -13.93
C LYS A 177 2.51 -19.41 -14.14
N GLU A 178 1.75 -19.80 -13.12
CA GLU A 178 0.28 -19.81 -13.15
C GLU A 178 -0.29 -18.39 -13.33
N LEU A 179 0.25 -17.42 -12.58
CA LEU A 179 -0.16 -16.02 -12.67
C LEU A 179 0.16 -15.41 -14.03
N ASN A 180 1.23 -15.82 -14.71
CA ASN A 180 1.58 -15.34 -16.05
C ASN A 180 0.52 -15.71 -17.10
N ALA A 181 0.05 -16.97 -17.09
CA ALA A 181 -1.02 -17.39 -17.99
C ALA A 181 -2.32 -16.63 -17.73
N THR A 182 -2.64 -16.41 -16.45
CA THR A 182 -3.78 -15.59 -16.02
C THR A 182 -3.64 -14.15 -16.50
N PHE A 183 -2.44 -13.57 -16.37
CA PHE A 183 -2.15 -12.20 -16.78
C PHE A 183 -2.37 -11.96 -18.27
N GLU A 184 -1.85 -12.83 -19.13
CA GLU A 184 -1.98 -12.69 -20.58
C GLU A 184 -3.45 -12.82 -21.04
N ALA A 185 -4.24 -13.68 -20.39
CA ALA A 185 -5.67 -13.77 -20.64
C ALA A 185 -6.41 -12.48 -20.23
N LEU A 186 -6.08 -11.92 -19.06
CA LEU A 186 -6.67 -10.68 -18.56
C LEU A 186 -6.29 -9.46 -19.42
N LEU A 187 -5.05 -9.38 -19.88
CA LEU A 187 -4.61 -8.34 -20.81
C LEU A 187 -5.44 -8.38 -22.09
N THR A 188 -5.65 -9.57 -22.65
CA THR A 188 -6.48 -9.75 -23.83
C THR A 188 -7.92 -9.30 -23.59
N GLU A 189 -8.50 -9.64 -22.44
CA GLU A 189 -9.84 -9.20 -22.07
C GLU A 189 -9.92 -7.66 -21.92
N TYR A 190 -8.99 -7.08 -21.17
CA TYR A 190 -8.89 -5.63 -20.97
C TYR A 190 -8.78 -4.91 -22.31
N GLU A 191 -7.89 -5.36 -23.19
CA GLU A 191 -7.66 -4.71 -24.48
C GLU A 191 -8.88 -4.76 -25.40
N ASN A 192 -9.49 -5.94 -25.52
CA ASN A 192 -10.69 -6.11 -26.34
C ASN A 192 -11.82 -5.23 -25.79
N GLY A 193 -11.99 -5.19 -24.47
CA GLY A 193 -12.99 -4.34 -23.83
C GLY A 193 -12.74 -2.85 -24.02
N VAL A 194 -11.48 -2.40 -23.96
CA VAL A 194 -11.12 -0.99 -24.22
C VAL A 194 -11.42 -0.61 -25.67
N ARG A 195 -11.00 -1.45 -26.63
CA ARG A 195 -11.25 -1.19 -28.06
C ARG A 195 -12.74 -1.15 -28.37
N GLU A 196 -13.51 -2.10 -27.84
CA GLU A 196 -14.96 -2.13 -27.96
C GLU A 196 -15.59 -0.87 -27.35
N GLY A 197 -15.22 -0.51 -26.13
CA GLY A 197 -15.73 0.68 -25.47
C GLY A 197 -15.38 1.98 -26.19
N GLN A 198 -14.19 2.07 -26.80
CA GLN A 198 -13.80 3.20 -27.64
C GLN A 198 -14.61 3.26 -28.94
N ALA A 199 -14.83 2.12 -29.61
CA ALA A 199 -15.63 2.04 -30.83
C ALA A 199 -17.10 2.43 -30.58
N LEU A 200 -17.63 2.12 -29.40
CA LEU A 200 -18.98 2.50 -28.95
C LEU A 200 -19.07 3.93 -28.39
N GLY A 201 -17.95 4.64 -28.24
CA GLY A 201 -17.91 5.97 -27.62
C GLY A 201 -18.17 5.99 -26.11
N HIS A 202 -18.02 4.84 -25.43
CA HIS A 202 -18.20 4.69 -23.99
C HIS A 202 -16.91 4.84 -23.18
N LEU A 203 -15.74 4.76 -23.82
CA LEU A 203 -14.43 4.94 -23.20
C LEU A 203 -13.60 5.97 -23.96
N PRO A 204 -12.77 6.76 -23.27
CA PRO A 204 -11.90 7.74 -23.92
C PRO A 204 -10.80 7.05 -24.74
N PRO A 205 -10.26 7.72 -25.76
CA PRO A 205 -9.04 7.26 -26.43
C PRO A 205 -7.87 7.24 -25.44
N LEU A 206 -6.98 6.26 -25.59
CA LEU A 206 -5.74 6.16 -24.81
C LEU A 206 -4.57 6.56 -25.73
N PRO A 207 -3.97 7.76 -25.58
CA PRO A 207 -2.99 8.31 -26.53
C PRO A 207 -1.74 7.45 -26.70
N GLU A 208 -1.29 6.82 -25.61
CA GLU A 208 -0.11 5.94 -25.61
C GLU A 208 -0.44 4.52 -26.11
N GLY A 209 -1.72 4.23 -26.34
CA GLY A 209 -2.23 2.93 -26.73
C GLY A 209 -2.70 2.10 -25.53
N VAL A 210 -3.49 1.07 -25.81
CA VAL A 210 -4.20 0.29 -24.79
C VAL A 210 -3.25 -0.48 -23.85
N ARG A 211 -2.08 -0.89 -24.35
CA ARG A 211 -1.09 -1.67 -23.59
C ARG A 211 0.01 -0.86 -22.92
N ALA A 212 0.18 0.42 -23.24
CA ALA A 212 1.39 1.15 -22.88
C ALA A 212 1.71 1.12 -21.38
N GLY A 213 0.71 1.38 -20.54
CA GLY A 213 0.86 1.33 -19.08
C GLY A 213 0.98 -0.07 -18.47
N LEU A 214 0.76 -1.13 -19.25
CA LEU A 214 0.74 -2.53 -18.78
C LEU A 214 1.89 -3.38 -19.34
N GLU A 215 2.49 -2.97 -20.45
CA GLU A 215 3.58 -3.70 -21.11
C GLU A 215 4.81 -3.89 -20.21
N PRO A 216 5.26 -2.88 -19.42
CA PRO A 216 6.37 -3.08 -18.49
C PRO A 216 6.06 -4.14 -17.42
N LEU A 217 4.80 -4.23 -16.96
CA LEU A 217 4.38 -5.27 -16.02
C LEU A 217 4.38 -6.64 -16.70
N ARG A 218 3.82 -6.74 -17.91
CA ARG A 218 3.79 -7.97 -18.72
C ARG A 218 5.18 -8.60 -18.87
N LEU A 219 6.15 -7.79 -19.29
CA LEU A 219 7.53 -8.24 -19.49
C LEU A 219 8.18 -8.72 -18.20
N LYS A 220 7.92 -8.04 -17.07
CA LYS A 220 8.45 -8.46 -15.76
C LYS A 220 7.86 -9.78 -15.28
N ILE A 221 6.55 -9.99 -15.47
CA ILE A 221 5.88 -11.24 -15.08
C ILE A 221 6.40 -12.39 -15.95
N ALA A 222 6.46 -12.20 -17.27
CA ALA A 222 6.99 -13.20 -18.19
C ALA A 222 8.43 -13.60 -17.84
N ALA A 223 9.32 -12.63 -17.59
CA ALA A 223 10.71 -12.90 -17.24
C ALA A 223 10.87 -13.68 -15.93
N LEU A 224 9.99 -13.46 -14.93
CA LEU A 224 9.99 -14.26 -13.71
C LEU A 224 9.41 -15.66 -13.91
N ALA A 225 8.42 -15.81 -14.79
CA ALA A 225 7.81 -17.10 -15.10
C ALA A 225 8.75 -18.06 -15.86
N GLU A 226 9.78 -17.52 -16.52
CA GLU A 226 10.81 -18.28 -17.25
C GLU A 226 12.02 -18.69 -16.37
N GLN A 227 12.10 -18.19 -15.13
CA GLN A 227 13.17 -18.54 -14.18
C GLN A 227 12.82 -19.85 -13.47
N GLU A 228 13.12 -20.98 -14.12
CA GLU A 228 13.15 -22.33 -13.53
C GLU A 228 14.55 -22.67 -12.99
#